data_AF-A0A010Q0I0-F1
#
_entry.id   AF-A0A010Q0I0-F1
#
_cell.length_a   1.000
_cell.length_b   1.000
_cell.length_c   1.000
_cell.angle_alpha   90.00
_cell.angle_beta   90.00
_cell.angle_gamma   90.00
#
_symmetry.space_group_name_H-M   'P 1'
#
loop_
_entity.id
_entity.type
_entity.pdbx_description
1 polymer ?
#
loop_
_entity_poly.entity_id
_entity_poly.type
_entity_poly.pdbx_seq_one_letter_code
_entity_poly.pdbx_strand_id
1 'polypeptide(L)'
;MASPRCFFLDLPCEIRLDIYALLLLIHPPLDKVSPSSPQAWLYPAILSTNRQIHTEGTPILYGNNIFLAHATLLASFPRLRPWYPPIRERSVLSRIRRFHIRLRLDCDLAFDAAAATAAFSGVDELVVEVWQAAFQSADHGALRVFEGVRAVKTVRVYGSTTGFEDYVGWLEGVMRCGGELEGGKDTGLVGTMPSQSQTPTQQTSPGAHHCGGRALVNGDITPRGDNTRLHSALAPAPPQVP
;
A
#
# COMPACT_ATOMS: atom_id res chain seq x y z
N MET A 1 -6.81 -7.40 57.92
CA MET A 1 -5.66 -6.90 57.12
C MET A 1 -6.23 -6.36 55.82
N ALA A 2 -6.00 -5.09 55.48
CA ALA A 2 -6.49 -4.52 54.22
C ALA A 2 -5.68 -5.09 53.06
N SER A 3 -6.35 -5.58 52.01
CA SER A 3 -5.66 -6.04 50.80
C SER A 3 -4.82 -4.89 50.22
N PRO A 4 -3.56 -5.14 49.82
CA PRO A 4 -2.77 -4.12 49.16
C PRO A 4 -3.50 -3.68 47.90
N ARG A 5 -3.77 -2.37 47.80
CA ARG A 5 -4.30 -1.78 46.57
C ARG A 5 -3.13 -1.61 45.62
N CYS A 6 -3.22 -2.26 44.47
CA CYS A 6 -2.28 -2.07 43.36
C CYS A 6 -2.93 -1.09 42.39
N PHE A 7 -2.32 0.08 42.17
CA PHE A 7 -2.74 0.99 41.12
C PHE A 7 -2.00 0.68 39.82
N PHE A 8 -2.60 1.05 38.69
CA PHE A 8 -2.01 0.76 37.37
C PHE A 8 -0.59 1.32 37.19
N LEU A 9 -0.30 2.50 37.75
CA LEU A 9 1.04 3.11 37.67
C LEU A 9 2.05 2.52 38.66
N ASP A 10 1.61 1.72 39.63
CA ASP A 10 2.50 0.98 40.53
C ASP A 10 3.06 -0.29 39.86
N LEU A 11 2.48 -0.69 38.72
CA LEU A 11 2.99 -1.79 37.92
C LEU A 11 4.36 -1.43 37.32
N PRO A 12 5.30 -2.38 37.21
CA PRO A 12 6.52 -2.23 36.42
C PRO A 12 6.22 -1.79 34.99
N CYS A 13 7.13 -1.05 34.36
CA CYS A 13 6.88 -0.47 33.05
C CYS A 13 6.65 -1.55 31.99
N GLU A 14 7.31 -2.69 32.10
CA GLU A 14 7.17 -3.85 31.20
C GLU A 14 5.72 -4.34 31.18
N ILE A 15 5.13 -4.50 32.37
CA ILE A 15 3.73 -4.94 32.50
C ILE A 15 2.76 -3.90 31.95
N ARG A 16 3.05 -2.60 32.14
CA ARG A 16 2.23 -1.55 31.52
C ARG A 16 2.31 -1.59 30.00
N LEU A 17 3.50 -1.78 29.44
CA LEU A 17 3.71 -1.90 27.99
C LEU A 17 2.97 -3.11 27.41
N ASP A 18 2.95 -4.25 28.11
CA ASP A 18 2.18 -5.43 27.71
C ASP A 18 0.67 -5.15 27.73
N ILE A 19 0.17 -4.47 28.75
CA ILE A 19 -1.24 -4.06 28.82
C ILE A 19 -1.58 -3.11 27.67
N TYR A 20 -0.72 -2.14 27.36
CA TYR A 20 -0.93 -1.27 26.19
C TYR A 20 -0.89 -2.05 24.89
N ALA A 21 -0.01 -3.04 24.74
CA ALA A 21 0.02 -3.88 23.55
C ALA A 21 -1.31 -4.61 23.34
N LEU A 22 -1.90 -5.16 24.41
CA LEU A 22 -3.20 -5.83 24.36
C LEU A 22 -4.36 -4.88 23.99
N LEU A 23 -4.30 -3.61 24.42
CA LEU A 23 -5.37 -2.63 24.22
C LEU A 23 -5.26 -1.83 22.93
N LEU A 24 -4.03 -1.61 22.46
CA LEU A 24 -3.71 -0.66 21.39
C LEU A 24 -3.22 -1.32 20.10
N LEU A 25 -2.95 -2.63 20.09
CA LEU A 25 -2.56 -3.35 18.87
C LEU A 25 -3.74 -4.13 18.31
N ILE A 26 -3.92 -4.03 16.99
CA ILE A 26 -4.90 -4.84 16.28
C ILE A 26 -4.22 -6.10 15.75
N HIS A 27 -4.58 -7.24 16.34
CA HIS A 27 -4.26 -8.57 15.84
C HIS A 27 -5.52 -9.22 15.23
N PRO A 28 -5.42 -9.94 14.10
CA PRO A 28 -4.22 -10.21 13.29
C PRO A 28 -3.84 -9.05 12.34
N PRO A 29 -2.63 -9.09 11.74
CA PRO A 29 -2.23 -8.21 10.64
C PRO A 29 -3.25 -8.19 9.51
N LEU A 30 -3.36 -7.06 8.80
CA LEU A 30 -4.34 -6.80 7.74
C LEU A 30 -4.44 -7.95 6.72
N ASP A 31 -3.29 -8.49 6.32
CA ASP A 31 -3.13 -9.55 5.32
C ASP A 31 -3.75 -10.90 5.73
N LYS A 32 -4.15 -11.03 7.00
CA LYS A 32 -4.72 -12.24 7.59
C LYS A 32 -6.15 -12.02 8.09
N VAL A 33 -6.74 -10.85 7.84
CA VAL A 33 -8.11 -10.56 8.23
C VAL A 33 -9.05 -11.30 7.27
N SER A 34 -9.49 -12.49 7.68
CA SER A 34 -10.67 -13.11 7.07
C SER A 34 -11.87 -12.17 7.25
N PRO A 35 -12.74 -11.99 6.23
CA PRO A 35 -13.97 -11.20 6.39
C PRO A 35 -14.90 -11.75 7.48
N SER A 36 -14.69 -13.00 7.94
CA SER A 36 -15.40 -13.63 9.05
C SER A 36 -14.75 -13.45 10.43
N SER A 37 -13.59 -12.79 10.52
CA SER A 37 -12.89 -12.57 11.79
C SER A 37 -13.69 -11.59 12.66
N PRO A 38 -13.85 -11.85 13.98
CA PRO A 38 -14.35 -10.83 14.88
C PRO A 38 -13.47 -9.59 14.77
N GLN A 39 -14.10 -8.43 14.65
CA GLN A 39 -13.40 -7.16 14.61
C GLN A 39 -12.59 -7.01 15.90
N ALA A 40 -11.26 -6.94 15.78
CA ALA A 40 -10.42 -6.57 16.91
C ALA A 40 -10.63 -5.07 17.18
N TRP A 41 -11.23 -4.78 18.33
CA TRP A 41 -11.51 -3.42 18.79
C TRP A 41 -10.26 -2.82 19.41
N LEU A 42 -10.06 -1.53 19.17
CA LEU A 42 -9.00 -0.75 19.78
C LEU A 42 -9.59 0.03 20.95
N TYR A 43 -8.83 0.16 22.04
CA TYR A 43 -9.28 0.87 23.24
C TYR A 43 -8.39 2.11 23.51
N PRO A 44 -8.44 3.14 22.64
CA PRO A 44 -7.52 4.28 22.73
C PRO A 44 -7.88 5.23 23.87
N ALA A 45 -9.07 5.09 24.46
CA ALA A 45 -9.53 5.91 25.57
C ALA A 45 -8.58 5.86 26.77
N ILE A 46 -7.79 4.80 26.93
CA ILE A 46 -6.76 4.74 27.97
C ILE A 46 -5.72 5.86 27.81
N LEU A 47 -5.41 6.28 26.57
CA LEU A 47 -4.43 7.32 26.27
C LEU A 47 -4.86 8.73 26.71
N SER A 48 -6.15 8.94 27.02
CA SER A 48 -6.64 10.22 27.53
C SER A 48 -6.65 10.32 29.05
N THR A 49 -6.34 9.23 29.76
CA THR A 49 -6.48 9.16 31.23
C THR A 49 -5.33 9.84 31.98
N ASN A 50 -4.09 9.75 31.48
CA ASN A 50 -2.90 10.26 32.15
C ASN A 50 -1.77 10.57 31.14
N ARG A 51 -0.93 11.59 31.44
CA ARG A 51 0.21 11.97 30.59
C ARG A 51 1.26 10.86 30.44
N GLN A 52 1.56 10.14 31.50
CA GLN A 52 2.50 9.02 31.47
C GLN A 52 1.97 7.89 30.58
N ILE A 53 0.69 7.53 30.76
CA ILE A 53 0.00 6.54 29.92
C ILE A 53 -0.02 6.97 28.46
N HIS A 54 -0.29 8.26 28.21
CA HIS A 54 -0.24 8.84 26.88
C HIS A 54 1.17 8.69 26.27
N THR A 55 2.22 9.04 27.00
CA THR A 55 3.60 8.97 26.50
C THR A 55 4.07 7.54 26.25
N GLU A 56 3.68 6.58 27.10
CA GLU A 56 4.07 5.18 26.96
C GLU A 56 3.26 4.47 25.85
N GLY A 57 1.95 4.73 25.77
CA GLY A 57 1.05 4.03 24.85
C GLY A 57 0.97 4.61 23.43
N THR A 58 1.18 5.91 23.24
CA THR A 58 1.19 6.55 21.90
C THR A 58 2.15 5.89 20.90
N PRO A 59 3.43 5.61 21.23
CA PRO A 59 4.33 4.92 20.31
C PRO A 59 3.90 3.50 19.99
N ILE A 60 3.23 2.80 20.92
CA ILE A 60 2.68 1.46 20.68
C ILE A 60 1.54 1.54 19.66
N LEU A 61 0.59 2.45 19.86
CA LEU A 61 -0.54 2.64 18.94
C LEU A 61 -0.08 2.97 17.53
N TYR A 62 0.78 3.98 17.36
CA TYR A 62 1.10 4.49 16.02
C TYR A 62 2.35 3.86 15.40
N GLY A 63 3.29 3.35 16.21
CA GLY A 63 4.54 2.77 15.71
C GLY A 63 4.46 1.26 15.43
N ASN A 64 3.60 0.53 16.13
CA ASN A 64 3.55 -0.93 16.02
C ASN A 64 2.37 -1.46 15.21
N ASN A 65 1.31 -0.66 15.02
CA ASN A 65 0.22 -1.03 14.11
C ASN A 65 0.60 -0.79 12.66
N ILE A 66 0.09 -1.64 11.76
CA ILE A 66 0.16 -1.45 10.31
C ILE A 66 -1.07 -0.65 9.86
N PHE A 67 -0.83 0.45 9.15
CA PHE A 67 -1.85 1.34 8.64
C PHE A 67 -2.07 1.17 7.13
N LEU A 68 -3.32 1.21 6.71
CA LEU A 68 -3.69 1.27 5.31
C LEU A 68 -3.34 2.64 4.73
N ALA A 69 -2.45 2.64 3.75
CA ALA A 69 -2.17 3.81 2.92
C ALA A 69 -3.35 4.08 1.99
N HIS A 70 -3.62 5.37 1.73
CA HIS A 70 -4.66 5.75 0.77
C HIS A 70 -4.18 5.55 -0.66
N ALA A 71 -5.05 5.07 -1.55
CA ALA A 71 -4.68 4.77 -2.95
C ALA A 71 -4.16 5.98 -3.75
N THR A 72 -4.51 7.21 -3.34
CA THR A 72 -4.06 8.45 -4.00
C THR A 72 -3.13 9.29 -3.12
N LEU A 73 -3.33 9.25 -1.79
CA LEU A 73 -2.66 10.14 -0.84
C LEU A 73 -1.56 9.44 -0.06
N LEU A 74 -1.38 8.14 -0.30
CA LEU A 74 -0.32 7.30 0.26
C LEU A 74 -0.25 7.43 1.80
N ALA A 75 0.94 7.75 2.32
CA ALA A 75 1.23 7.89 3.75
C ALA A 75 0.64 9.18 4.38
N SER A 76 0.15 10.14 3.59
CA SER A 76 -0.40 11.40 4.14
C SER A 76 -1.83 11.28 4.68
N PHE A 77 -2.53 10.19 4.35
CA PHE A 77 -3.90 9.94 4.77
C PHE A 77 -4.14 8.49 5.21
N PRO A 78 -3.39 8.00 6.22
CA PRO A 78 -3.46 6.61 6.63
C PRO A 78 -4.73 6.30 7.41
N ARG A 79 -5.19 5.05 7.29
CA ARG A 79 -6.31 4.50 8.08
C ARG A 79 -5.86 3.26 8.81
N LEU A 80 -6.32 3.06 10.04
CA LEU A 80 -5.96 1.83 10.75
C LEU A 80 -6.69 0.61 10.17
N ARG A 81 -7.98 0.75 9.86
CA ARG A 81 -8.82 -0.25 9.19
C ARG A 81 -9.82 0.46 8.27
N PRO A 82 -10.48 -0.23 7.32
CA PRO A 82 -11.45 0.39 6.41
C PRO A 82 -12.60 1.11 7.13
N TRP A 83 -12.99 0.63 8.31
CA TRP A 83 -14.07 1.19 9.14
C TRP A 83 -13.61 2.30 10.10
N TYR A 84 -12.31 2.52 10.28
CA TYR A 84 -11.81 3.66 11.06
C TYR A 84 -11.65 4.90 10.17
N PRO A 85 -11.90 6.10 10.71
CA PRO A 85 -11.63 7.33 9.99
C PRO A 85 -10.12 7.48 9.72
N PRO A 86 -9.76 8.20 8.65
CA PRO A 86 -8.38 8.60 8.39
C PRO A 86 -7.79 9.46 9.51
N ILE A 87 -6.51 9.23 9.79
CA ILE A 87 -5.72 10.06 10.71
C ILE A 87 -5.26 11.31 9.95
N ARG A 88 -5.49 12.48 10.53
CA ARG A 88 -5.18 13.79 9.90
C ARG A 88 -4.13 14.57 10.70
N GLU A 89 -3.91 14.17 11.94
CA GLU A 89 -3.05 14.84 12.90
C GLU A 89 -1.56 14.66 12.50
N ARG A 90 -0.95 15.74 11.99
CA ARG A 90 0.46 15.71 11.52
C ARG A 90 1.46 15.25 12.59
N SER A 91 1.20 15.56 13.86
CA SER A 91 2.05 15.15 15.00
C SER A 91 2.12 13.64 15.18
N VAL A 92 1.09 12.94 14.71
CA VAL A 92 0.96 11.48 14.78
C VAL A 92 1.48 10.82 13.50
N LEU A 93 1.29 11.44 12.34
CA LEU A 93 1.70 10.89 11.05
C LEU A 93 3.21 10.54 11.02
N SER A 94 4.07 11.35 11.64
CA SER A 94 5.51 11.07 11.71
C SER A 94 5.87 9.84 12.55
N ARG A 95 4.94 9.34 13.37
CA ARG A 95 5.12 8.13 14.19
C ARG A 95 4.67 6.87 13.46
N ILE A 96 3.87 7.01 12.40
CA ILE A 96 3.38 5.88 11.61
C ILE A 96 4.48 5.47 10.64
N ARG A 97 5.04 4.28 10.88
CA ARG A 97 6.15 3.74 10.09
C ARG A 97 5.84 2.38 9.47
N ARG A 98 4.60 1.91 9.59
CA ARG A 98 4.20 0.61 9.07
C ARG A 98 2.96 0.78 8.20
N PHE A 99 3.09 0.43 6.93
CA PHE A 99 2.07 0.68 5.93
C PHE A 99 1.70 -0.58 5.17
N HIS A 100 0.43 -0.68 4.82
CA HIS A 100 -0.12 -1.61 3.85
C HIS A 100 -0.78 -0.79 2.75
N ILE A 101 -0.40 -1.01 1.49
CA ILE A 101 -1.06 -0.42 0.32
C ILE A 101 -1.65 -1.52 -0.58
N ARG A 102 -2.85 -1.28 -1.10
CA ARG A 102 -3.50 -2.15 -2.08
C ARG A 102 -3.37 -1.54 -3.46
N LEU A 103 -2.78 -2.28 -4.38
CA LEU A 103 -2.47 -1.86 -5.73
C LEU A 103 -3.27 -2.69 -6.74
N ARG A 104 -3.94 -2.01 -7.65
CA ARG A 104 -4.60 -2.63 -8.79
C ARG A 104 -3.66 -2.57 -10.00
N LEU A 105 -3.31 -3.72 -10.59
CA LEU A 105 -2.34 -3.79 -11.70
C LEU A 105 -2.93 -3.37 -13.04
N ASP A 106 -4.23 -3.61 -13.24
CA ASP A 106 -4.94 -3.36 -14.50
C ASP A 106 -5.47 -1.92 -14.64
N CYS A 107 -4.96 -0.97 -13.85
CA CYS A 107 -5.39 0.43 -13.87
C CYS A 107 -4.23 1.39 -13.69
N ASP A 108 -4.35 2.56 -14.30
CA ASP A 108 -3.43 3.67 -14.06
C ASP A 108 -3.49 4.11 -12.59
N LEU A 109 -2.31 4.33 -12.01
CA LEU A 109 -2.17 4.76 -10.64
C LEU A 109 -2.39 6.27 -10.53
N ALA A 110 -3.05 6.68 -9.46
CA ALA A 110 -3.30 8.10 -9.18
C ALA A 110 -2.08 8.84 -8.58
N PHE A 111 -0.92 8.18 -8.50
CA PHE A 111 0.32 8.71 -7.96
C PHE A 111 1.51 8.23 -8.78
N ASP A 112 2.59 9.01 -8.75
CA ASP A 112 3.82 8.74 -9.48
C ASP A 112 4.90 8.09 -8.59
N ALA A 113 6.03 7.75 -9.21
CA ALA A 113 7.16 7.15 -8.52
C ALA A 113 7.79 8.07 -7.47
N ALA A 114 7.77 9.39 -7.70
CA ALA A 114 8.31 10.37 -6.78
C ALA A 114 7.49 10.45 -5.48
N ALA A 115 6.16 10.44 -5.60
CA ALA A 115 5.24 10.41 -4.48
C ALA A 115 5.37 9.11 -3.68
N ALA A 116 5.47 7.95 -4.34
CA ALA A 116 5.69 6.67 -3.67
C ALA A 116 7.02 6.65 -2.90
N THR A 117 8.09 7.16 -3.53
CA THR A 117 9.41 7.27 -2.92
C THR A 117 9.37 8.16 -1.68
N ALA A 118 8.76 9.35 -1.77
CA ALA A 118 8.63 10.27 -0.66
C ALA A 118 7.76 9.71 0.49
N ALA A 119 6.74 8.92 0.16
CA ALA A 119 5.80 8.39 1.15
C ALA A 119 6.36 7.18 1.92
N PHE A 120 7.13 6.31 1.28
CA PHE A 120 7.48 4.99 1.84
C PHE A 120 8.97 4.75 2.08
N SER A 121 9.86 5.66 1.65
CA SER A 121 11.28 5.48 1.96
C SER A 121 11.55 5.61 3.46
N GLY A 122 12.38 4.72 4.01
CA GLY A 122 12.75 4.72 5.42
C GLY A 122 11.68 4.22 6.39
N VAL A 123 10.56 3.66 5.90
CA VAL A 123 9.52 3.09 6.78
C VAL A 123 10.00 1.76 7.39
N ASP A 124 9.41 1.37 8.52
CA ASP A 124 9.78 0.13 9.21
C ASP A 124 9.19 -1.09 8.49
N GLU A 125 7.95 -1.00 8.03
CA GLU A 125 7.27 -2.11 7.37
C GLU A 125 6.43 -1.60 6.20
N LEU A 126 6.62 -2.18 5.02
CA LEU A 126 5.81 -1.90 3.83
C LEU A 126 5.25 -3.20 3.27
N VAL A 127 3.92 -3.29 3.26
CA VAL A 127 3.18 -4.38 2.67
C VAL A 127 2.48 -3.87 1.41
N VAL A 128 2.75 -4.50 0.28
CA VAL A 128 2.10 -4.19 -1.01
C VAL A 128 1.24 -5.38 -1.41
N GLU A 129 -0.07 -5.24 -1.23
CA GLU A 129 -1.05 -6.19 -1.74
C GLU A 129 -1.40 -5.83 -3.17
N VAL A 130 -1.23 -6.80 -4.07
CA VAL A 130 -1.40 -6.60 -5.51
C VAL A 130 -2.58 -7.43 -5.99
N TRP A 131 -3.49 -6.83 -6.77
CA TRP A 131 -4.64 -7.54 -7.34
C TRP A 131 -4.92 -7.09 -8.78
N GLN A 132 -5.60 -7.96 -9.52
CA GLN A 132 -6.07 -7.73 -10.89
C GLN A 132 -7.50 -8.24 -11.05
N ALA A 133 -8.29 -7.62 -11.92
CA ALA A 133 -9.67 -8.04 -12.16
C ALA A 133 -9.77 -9.35 -12.95
N ALA A 134 -8.85 -9.60 -13.88
CA ALA A 134 -8.79 -10.81 -14.69
C ALA A 134 -7.44 -11.52 -14.53
N PHE A 135 -7.46 -12.85 -14.55
CA PHE A 135 -6.26 -13.67 -14.35
C PHE A 135 -5.22 -13.44 -15.45
N GLN A 136 -3.99 -13.11 -15.06
CA GLN A 136 -2.85 -12.81 -15.96
C GLN A 136 -3.16 -11.72 -17.00
N SER A 137 -3.97 -10.74 -16.63
CA SER A 137 -4.34 -9.64 -17.54
C SER A 137 -3.38 -8.44 -17.48
N ALA A 138 -2.58 -8.35 -16.42
CA ALA A 138 -1.68 -7.23 -16.17
C ALA A 138 -0.25 -7.70 -15.87
N ASP A 139 0.71 -6.86 -16.24
CA ASP A 139 2.13 -7.05 -15.97
C ASP A 139 2.57 -6.35 -14.67
N HIS A 140 3.90 -6.29 -14.44
CA HIS A 140 4.49 -5.62 -13.28
C HIS A 140 4.64 -4.10 -13.47
N GLY A 141 4.09 -3.49 -14.54
CA GLY A 141 4.27 -2.08 -14.87
C GLY A 141 3.84 -1.14 -13.75
N ALA A 142 2.71 -1.41 -13.09
CA ALA A 142 2.22 -0.62 -11.97
C ALA A 142 3.16 -0.67 -10.75
N LEU A 143 3.93 -1.74 -10.57
CA LEU A 143 4.88 -1.86 -9.45
C LEU A 143 6.14 -1.01 -9.65
N ARG A 144 6.42 -0.55 -10.87
CA ARG A 144 7.59 0.28 -11.18
C ARG A 144 7.63 1.59 -10.39
N VAL A 145 6.46 2.12 -9.98
CA VAL A 145 6.40 3.33 -9.15
C VAL A 145 7.13 3.18 -7.82
N PHE A 146 7.32 1.96 -7.34
CA PHE A 146 8.02 1.71 -6.10
C PHE A 146 9.51 1.42 -6.28
N GLU A 147 10.04 1.38 -7.50
CA GLU A 147 11.47 1.13 -7.77
C GLU A 147 12.40 2.18 -7.14
N GLY A 148 11.89 3.35 -6.77
CA GLY A 148 12.64 4.42 -6.09
C GLY A 148 12.60 4.35 -4.56
N VAL A 149 11.73 3.52 -3.97
CA VAL A 149 11.61 3.39 -2.50
C VAL A 149 12.83 2.70 -1.93
N ARG A 150 13.42 3.23 -0.86
CA ARG A 150 14.65 2.70 -0.24
C ARG A 150 14.56 2.62 1.27
N ALA A 151 15.49 1.88 1.88
CA ALA A 151 15.70 1.79 3.33
C ALA A 151 14.48 1.32 4.13
N VAL A 152 13.67 0.44 3.56
CA VAL A 152 12.53 -0.17 4.27
C VAL A 152 13.00 -1.39 5.06
N LYS A 153 12.75 -1.46 6.37
CA LYS A 153 13.29 -2.58 7.18
C LYS A 153 12.66 -3.92 6.84
N THR A 154 11.35 -3.96 6.61
CA THR A 154 10.61 -5.17 6.24
C THR A 154 9.69 -4.86 5.07
N VAL A 155 9.83 -5.63 4.00
CA VAL A 155 9.05 -5.46 2.77
C VAL A 155 8.41 -6.79 2.43
N ARG A 156 7.13 -6.74 2.08
CA ARG A 156 6.37 -7.89 1.60
C ARG A 156 5.45 -7.48 0.45
N VAL A 157 5.62 -8.10 -0.70
CA VAL A 157 4.72 -7.93 -1.85
C VAL A 157 3.99 -9.26 -2.08
N TYR A 158 2.66 -9.24 -2.14
CA TYR A 158 1.88 -10.47 -2.33
C TYR A 158 0.60 -10.24 -3.13
N GLY A 159 -0.09 -11.33 -3.49
CA GLY A 159 -1.36 -11.32 -4.21
C GLY A 159 -1.21 -11.85 -5.63
N SER A 160 -1.72 -11.12 -6.62
CA SER A 160 -1.67 -11.48 -8.04
C SER A 160 -0.29 -11.26 -8.66
N THR A 161 0.71 -11.99 -8.17
CA THR A 161 2.14 -11.88 -8.57
C THR A 161 2.59 -12.94 -9.58
N THR A 162 1.66 -13.82 -10.00
CA THR A 162 1.95 -14.93 -10.91
C THR A 162 2.48 -14.43 -12.25
N GLY A 163 3.67 -14.88 -12.64
CA GLY A 163 4.32 -14.57 -13.93
C GLY A 163 5.38 -13.46 -13.88
N PHE A 164 5.66 -12.87 -12.72
CA PHE A 164 6.74 -11.88 -12.53
C PHE A 164 7.33 -11.95 -11.11
N GLU A 165 7.36 -13.14 -10.52
CA GLU A 165 7.84 -13.42 -9.17
C GLU A 165 9.30 -12.99 -8.97
N ASP A 166 10.14 -13.17 -10.00
CA ASP A 166 11.54 -12.74 -9.98
C ASP A 166 11.66 -11.22 -9.84
N TYR A 167 10.79 -10.47 -10.54
CA TYR A 167 10.73 -9.01 -10.43
C TYR A 167 10.29 -8.59 -9.02
N VAL A 168 9.33 -9.30 -8.43
CA VAL A 168 8.91 -9.03 -7.04
C VAL A 168 10.06 -9.26 -6.07
N GLY A 169 10.77 -10.38 -6.19
CA GLY A 169 11.92 -10.68 -5.33
C GLY A 169 13.03 -9.64 -5.44
N TRP A 170 13.33 -9.20 -6.66
CA TRP A 170 14.26 -8.09 -6.91
C TRP A 170 13.77 -6.77 -6.28
N LEU A 171 12.49 -6.40 -6.49
CA LEU A 171 11.92 -5.16 -5.99
C LEU A 171 11.95 -5.10 -4.46
N GLU A 172 11.60 -6.20 -3.79
CA GLU A 172 11.70 -6.28 -2.33
C GLU A 172 13.15 -6.10 -1.84
N GLY A 173 14.13 -6.67 -2.55
CA GLY A 173 15.55 -6.47 -2.28
C GLY A 173 15.97 -5.01 -2.43
N VAL A 174 15.56 -4.37 -3.52
CA VAL A 174 15.83 -2.96 -3.81
C VAL A 174 15.24 -2.04 -2.73
N MET A 175 14.00 -2.29 -2.30
CA MET A 175 13.35 -1.51 -1.26
C MET A 175 14.01 -1.65 0.11
N ARG A 176 14.54 -2.85 0.43
CA ARG A 176 15.27 -3.08 1.69
C ARG A 176 16.66 -2.44 1.68
N CYS A 177 17.30 -2.36 0.52
CA CYS A 177 18.60 -1.71 0.40
C CYS A 177 18.45 -0.21 0.71
N GLY A 178 19.07 0.25 1.80
CA GLY A 178 19.44 1.65 1.96
C GLY A 178 20.56 1.94 0.97
N GLY A 179 20.48 3.06 0.24
CA GLY A 179 21.43 3.35 -0.84
C GLY A 179 22.88 3.40 -0.37
N GLU A 180 23.58 2.30 -0.52
CA GLU A 180 25.00 2.21 -0.85
C GLU A 180 25.11 1.22 -2.02
N LEU A 181 24.83 1.71 -3.23
CA LEU A 181 25.56 1.16 -4.37
C LEU A 181 26.98 1.73 -4.23
N GLU A 182 27.86 0.98 -3.58
CA GLU A 182 29.29 1.28 -3.62
C GLU A 182 29.73 1.39 -5.08
N GLY A 183 30.07 2.61 -5.48
CA GLY A 183 30.94 2.84 -6.62
C GLY A 183 32.37 2.51 -6.22
N GLY A 184 32.91 1.44 -6.81
CA GLY A 184 34.32 1.34 -7.19
C GLY A 184 35.22 0.46 -6.33
N LYS A 185 35.70 -0.64 -6.92
CA LYS A 185 37.08 -0.67 -7.43
C LYS A 185 37.33 -1.83 -8.40
N ASP A 186 38.01 -1.48 -9.48
CA ASP A 186 38.67 -2.38 -10.41
C ASP A 186 39.55 -3.41 -9.69
N THR A 187 39.38 -4.69 -10.05
CA THR A 187 40.50 -5.61 -10.25
C THR A 187 40.22 -6.41 -11.51
N GLY A 188 40.88 -6.03 -12.60
CA GLY A 188 40.89 -6.81 -13.81
C GLY A 188 41.58 -8.16 -13.61
N LEU A 189 41.15 -9.15 -14.40
CA LEU A 189 41.98 -10.25 -14.89
C LEU A 189 41.29 -10.86 -16.12
N VAL A 190 41.80 -10.44 -17.27
CA VAL A 190 42.10 -11.22 -18.49
C VAL A 190 41.38 -12.56 -18.66
N GLY A 191 40.66 -12.70 -19.78
CA GLY A 191 40.18 -14.00 -20.25
C GLY A 191 39.36 -13.97 -21.52
N THR A 192 39.99 -13.64 -22.65
CA THR A 192 39.80 -14.30 -23.95
C THR A 192 38.43 -14.21 -24.65
N MET A 193 38.40 -13.37 -25.69
CA MET A 193 37.49 -13.43 -26.85
C MET A 193 37.46 -14.84 -27.49
N PRO A 194 36.37 -15.17 -28.19
CA PRO A 194 36.59 -15.46 -29.60
C PRO A 194 35.67 -14.65 -30.52
N SER A 195 36.32 -13.95 -31.46
CA SER A 195 35.73 -13.53 -32.72
C SER A 195 35.14 -14.72 -33.48
N GLN A 196 33.90 -14.60 -33.94
CA GLN A 196 33.55 -15.05 -35.29
C GLN A 196 32.63 -14.02 -35.95
N SER A 197 33.20 -13.41 -36.98
CA SER A 197 32.59 -12.76 -38.12
C SER A 197 31.49 -13.61 -38.77
N GLN A 198 30.39 -12.96 -39.20
CA GLN A 198 29.84 -13.07 -40.55
C GLN A 198 28.65 -12.11 -40.76
N THR A 199 28.85 -11.15 -41.67
CA THR A 199 27.82 -10.51 -42.51
C THR A 199 27.65 -11.34 -43.79
N PRO A 200 26.48 -11.34 -44.45
CA PRO A 200 26.26 -10.42 -45.59
C PRO A 200 24.81 -9.86 -45.64
N THR A 201 24.58 -8.55 -45.83
CA THR A 201 24.38 -7.80 -47.10
C THR A 201 23.18 -8.21 -47.96
N GLN A 202 22.15 -7.34 -48.04
CA GLN A 202 21.46 -6.77 -49.23
C GLN A 202 20.06 -6.25 -48.80
N GLN A 203 19.76 -4.93 -48.82
CA GLN A 203 19.17 -4.15 -49.95
C GLN A 203 17.91 -4.84 -50.51
N THR A 204 16.68 -4.30 -50.47
CA THR A 204 16.20 -3.06 -51.12
C THR A 204 14.74 -2.74 -50.68
N SER A 205 14.42 -1.47 -50.44
CA SER A 205 13.13 -0.83 -50.78
C SER A 205 13.26 -0.24 -52.20
N PRO A 206 12.21 0.16 -53.00
CA PRO A 206 10.96 0.82 -52.58
C PRO A 206 9.69 0.47 -53.42
N GLY A 207 8.53 1.05 -53.07
CA GLY A 207 7.35 1.02 -53.96
C GLY A 207 6.08 1.60 -53.33
N ALA A 208 5.91 2.91 -53.42
CA ALA A 208 4.62 3.59 -53.22
C ALA A 208 3.75 3.44 -54.48
N HIS A 209 2.42 3.22 -54.34
CA HIS A 209 1.42 3.68 -55.32
C HIS A 209 -0.02 3.65 -54.75
N HIS A 210 -0.68 4.81 -54.85
CA HIS A 210 -2.11 5.08 -55.10
C HIS A 210 -3.16 4.69 -54.03
N CYS A 211 -3.97 5.62 -53.48
CA CYS A 211 -4.95 6.60 -54.02
C CYS A 211 -6.39 6.06 -54.09
N GLY A 212 -7.29 6.82 -53.45
CA GLY A 212 -8.75 6.80 -53.62
C GLY A 212 -9.47 5.89 -52.63
N GLY A 213 -10.52 6.29 -51.91
CA GLY A 213 -11.35 7.48 -51.95
C GLY A 213 -12.72 7.14 -51.33
N ARG A 214 -13.45 8.19 -50.94
CA ARG A 214 -14.90 8.25 -50.67
C ARG A 214 -15.49 7.73 -49.35
N ALA A 215 -15.88 8.74 -48.57
CA ALA A 215 -17.13 8.96 -47.84
C ALA A 215 -18.34 8.07 -48.16
N LEU A 216 -19.04 7.67 -47.08
CA LEU A 216 -20.50 7.53 -46.84
C LEU A 216 -20.61 7.53 -45.29
N VAL A 217 -21.19 8.48 -44.55
CA VAL A 217 -22.53 9.09 -44.53
C VAL A 217 -23.66 8.06 -44.41
N ASN A 218 -24.13 7.89 -43.17
CA ASN A 218 -25.52 7.81 -42.68
C ASN A 218 -25.76 6.67 -41.67
N GLY A 219 -26.48 6.99 -40.59
CA GLY A 219 -27.19 5.98 -39.81
C GLY A 219 -27.54 6.33 -38.38
N ASP A 220 -28.16 7.49 -38.14
CA ASP A 220 -28.99 7.72 -36.94
C ASP A 220 -30.06 6.63 -36.81
N ILE A 221 -30.08 5.89 -35.70
CA ILE A 221 -31.31 5.31 -35.13
C ILE A 221 -31.17 5.28 -33.59
N THR A 222 -31.77 6.26 -32.92
CA THR A 222 -32.44 6.07 -31.62
C THR A 222 -33.92 5.81 -31.87
N PRO A 223 -34.59 5.00 -31.03
CA PRO A 223 -35.54 5.59 -30.07
C PRO A 223 -35.43 4.93 -28.68
N ARG A 224 -35.41 5.72 -27.61
CA ARG A 224 -36.58 6.24 -26.84
C ARG A 224 -37.26 5.16 -25.98
N GLY A 225 -37.13 5.33 -24.67
CA GLY A 225 -37.82 4.57 -23.63
C GLY A 225 -37.65 5.26 -22.29
N ASP A 226 -38.35 6.38 -22.11
CA ASP A 226 -38.56 7.04 -20.82
C ASP A 226 -39.09 6.05 -19.78
N ASN A 227 -38.56 6.09 -18.57
CA ASN A 227 -39.47 6.17 -17.43
C ASN A 227 -38.88 6.98 -16.28
N THR A 228 -39.69 7.94 -15.88
CA THR A 228 -39.40 9.02 -14.93
C THR A 228 -39.82 8.59 -13.53
N ARG A 229 -39.26 9.27 -12.52
CA ARG A 229 -39.77 9.53 -11.15
C ARG A 229 -39.26 8.59 -10.06
N LEU A 230 -38.37 9.10 -9.20
CA LEU A 230 -38.62 9.90 -7.99
C LEU A 230 -39.20 9.04 -6.85
N HIS A 231 -38.37 8.73 -5.87
CA HIS A 231 -38.76 8.72 -4.46
C HIS A 231 -37.55 9.08 -3.58
N SER A 232 -37.60 10.30 -3.06
CA SER A 232 -36.90 10.73 -1.85
C SER A 232 -37.71 10.35 -0.61
N ALA A 233 -37.04 10.34 0.55
CA ALA A 233 -37.50 10.06 1.92
C ALA A 233 -37.59 8.55 2.24
N LEU A 234 -37.00 8.04 3.33
CA LEU A 234 -37.27 8.45 4.72
C LEU A 234 -36.14 7.97 5.66
N ALA A 235 -35.66 8.86 6.52
CA ALA A 235 -34.76 8.54 7.64
C ALA A 235 -35.54 7.90 8.82
N PRO A 236 -34.91 7.05 9.63
CA PRO A 236 -35.57 6.34 10.73
C PRO A 236 -35.78 7.22 11.98
N ALA A 237 -36.92 7.03 12.64
CA ALA A 237 -37.29 7.65 13.91
C ALA A 237 -36.47 7.10 15.10
N PRO A 238 -36.22 7.90 16.16
CA PRO A 238 -35.48 7.46 17.34
C PRO A 238 -36.36 6.61 18.30
N PRO A 239 -35.75 5.74 19.12
CA PRO A 239 -36.45 4.89 20.07
C PRO A 239 -36.95 5.67 21.30
N GLN A 240 -38.19 5.40 21.69
CA GLN A 240 -38.75 5.77 22.99
C GLN A 240 -38.17 4.84 24.07
N VAL A 241 -37.68 5.44 25.15
CA VAL A 241 -37.21 4.79 26.40
C VAL A 241 -38.37 4.91 27.42
N PRO A 242 -38.57 3.91 28.31
CA PRO A 242 -39.84 3.66 29.02
C PRO A 242 -40.37 4.78 29.92
#